data_AF-A0A5N4DTP8-F1
#
_entry.id   AF-A0A5N4DTP8-F1
#
_cell.length_a   1.000
_cell.length_b   1.000
_cell.length_c   1.000
_cell.angle_alpha   90.00
_cell.angle_beta   90.00
_cell.angle_gamma   90.00
#
_symmetry.space_group_name_H-M   'P 1'
#
loop_
_entity.id
_entity.type
_entity.pdbx_description
1 polymer ?
#
loop_
_entity_poly.entity_id
_entity_poly.type
_entity_poly.pdbx_seq_one_letter_code
_entity_poly.pdbx_strand_id
1 'polypeptide(L)'
;MADEKPKDDVVVLRDWPETLYQELYQPQSKPFICFYSNEVNYFVSLNWAELSSKQMETVLWIQKKDTEMKGMIEKIKFHLLDHVPPIQAMVHTGSYHMLIAYCGDMRLWLFGDHHREFTSLGTVLCRFSISCLCYDSEAEMLLSGTLGAVVT
;
A
#
# COMPACT_ATOMS: atom_id res chain seq x y z
N MET A 1 -41.84 25.84 -28.67
CA MET A 1 -40.42 25.80 -29.06
C MET A 1 -39.61 25.68 -27.78
N ALA A 2 -38.71 24.70 -27.76
CA ALA A 2 -37.60 24.45 -26.82
C ALA A 2 -37.89 24.48 -25.31
N ASP A 3 -38.09 23.28 -24.77
CA ASP A 3 -37.86 22.89 -23.37
C ASP A 3 -36.34 22.89 -23.12
N GLU A 4 -35.82 23.86 -22.36
CA GLU A 4 -34.40 23.99 -22.03
C GLU A 4 -34.02 22.89 -21.03
N LYS A 5 -33.29 21.87 -21.50
CA LYS A 5 -32.68 20.86 -20.63
C LYS A 5 -31.78 21.55 -19.59
N PRO A 6 -31.82 21.15 -18.30
CA PRO A 6 -30.88 21.69 -17.33
C PRO A 6 -29.45 21.34 -17.75
N LYS A 7 -28.62 22.38 -17.79
CA LYS A 7 -27.21 22.37 -18.16
C LYS A 7 -26.44 21.37 -17.29
N ASP A 8 -25.50 20.67 -17.95
CA ASP A 8 -24.50 19.78 -17.37
C ASP A 8 -24.11 20.17 -15.94
N ASP A 9 -24.27 19.22 -15.02
CA ASP A 9 -23.69 19.26 -13.68
C ASP A 9 -22.18 19.44 -13.82
N VAL A 10 -21.71 20.68 -13.62
CA VAL A 10 -20.28 20.98 -13.49
C VAL A 10 -19.78 20.20 -12.29
N VAL A 11 -19.06 19.10 -12.54
CA VAL A 11 -18.40 18.31 -11.50
C VAL A 11 -17.25 19.15 -10.94
N VAL A 12 -17.56 19.93 -9.90
CA VAL A 12 -16.55 20.67 -9.14
C VAL A 12 -15.81 19.66 -8.28
N LEU A 13 -14.56 19.38 -8.65
CA LEU A 13 -13.62 18.66 -7.77
C LEU A 13 -13.45 19.48 -6.50
N ARG A 14 -13.85 18.93 -5.35
CA ARG A 14 -13.66 19.59 -4.06
C ARG A 14 -12.27 19.22 -3.55
N ASP A 15 -11.41 20.22 -3.32
CA ASP A 15 -10.08 20.03 -2.75
C ASP A 15 -10.09 19.74 -1.23
N TRP A 16 -11.29 19.55 -0.65
CA TRP A 16 -11.44 19.25 0.76
C TRP A 16 -11.32 17.74 0.99
N PRO A 17 -10.31 17.27 1.75
CA PRO A 17 -10.20 15.85 2.07
C PRO A 17 -11.40 15.41 2.90
N GLU A 18 -12.01 14.30 2.51
CA GLU A 18 -13.09 13.65 3.24
C GLU A 18 -12.54 12.40 3.94
N THR A 19 -12.83 12.26 5.24
CA THR A 19 -12.49 11.04 5.98
C THR A 19 -13.49 9.95 5.62
N LEU A 20 -13.07 9.00 4.79
CA LEU A 20 -13.90 7.86 4.38
C LEU A 20 -13.92 6.74 5.42
N TYR A 21 -12.88 6.63 6.23
CA TYR A 21 -12.74 5.62 7.26
C TYR A 21 -11.82 6.10 8.38
N GLN A 22 -12.21 5.77 9.61
CA GLN A 22 -11.43 6.07 10.79
C GLN A 22 -11.57 4.90 11.76
N GLU A 23 -10.44 4.41 12.25
CA GLU A 23 -10.40 3.45 13.34
C GLU A 23 -9.40 3.92 14.41
N LEU A 24 -9.67 3.55 15.66
CA LEU A 24 -8.73 3.78 16.75
C LEU A 24 -7.77 2.60 16.81
N TYR A 25 -6.47 2.88 16.75
CA TYR A 25 -5.42 1.87 16.83
C TYR A 25 -4.30 2.36 17.75
N GLN A 26 -3.76 1.45 18.57
CA GLN A 26 -2.62 1.70 19.45
C GLN A 26 -1.45 0.82 19.02
N PRO A 27 -0.71 1.22 17.97
CA PRO A 27 0.43 0.45 17.50
C PRO A 27 1.56 0.39 18.52
N GLN A 28 2.29 -0.73 18.55
CA GLN A 28 3.64 -0.75 19.14
C GLN A 28 4.63 0.11 18.32
N SER A 29 4.45 0.17 17.00
CA SER A 29 5.29 0.94 16.08
C SER A 29 4.46 1.56 14.97
N LYS A 30 4.92 2.68 14.40
CA LYS A 30 4.19 3.36 13.31
C LYS A 30 4.01 2.39 12.13
N PRO A 31 2.76 2.07 11.72
CA PRO A 31 2.54 1.20 10.57
C PRO A 31 2.96 1.91 9.28
N PHE A 32 3.51 1.15 8.35
CA PHE A 32 3.70 1.61 6.97
C PHE A 32 2.48 1.16 6.16
N ILE A 33 1.88 2.08 5.39
CA ILE A 33 0.73 1.79 4.53
C ILE A 33 1.18 1.89 3.07
N CYS A 34 0.97 0.83 2.29
CA CYS A 34 1.07 0.87 0.85
C CYS A 34 -0.35 0.90 0.26
N PHE A 35 -0.57 1.83 -0.67
CA PHE A 35 -1.80 1.93 -1.45
C PHE A 35 -1.53 1.43 -2.87
N TYR A 36 -2.45 0.63 -3.39
CA TYR A 36 -2.48 0.26 -4.80
C TYR A 36 -3.93 0.06 -5.23
N SER A 37 -4.19 0.25 -6.52
CA SER A 37 -5.55 0.31 -7.06
C SER A 37 -5.64 -0.50 -8.33
N ASN A 38 -6.68 -1.34 -8.41
CA ASN A 38 -7.08 -2.01 -9.65
C ASN A 38 -8.60 -1.85 -9.83
N GLU A 39 -9.38 -2.93 -9.82
CA GLU A 39 -10.85 -2.88 -9.81
C GLU A 39 -11.40 -2.25 -8.52
N VAL A 40 -10.68 -2.46 -7.41
CA VAL A 40 -10.94 -1.86 -6.10
C VAL A 40 -9.67 -1.20 -5.55
N ASN A 41 -9.82 -0.43 -4.47
CA ASN A 41 -8.71 0.20 -3.77
C ASN A 41 -8.23 -0.72 -2.64
N TYR A 42 -6.93 -0.93 -2.56
CA TYR A 42 -6.29 -1.70 -1.51
C TYR A 42 -5.35 -0.82 -0.70
N PHE A 43 -5.42 -0.96 0.62
CA PHE A 43 -4.45 -0.42 1.55
C PHE A 43 -3.89 -1.58 2.36
N VAL A 44 -2.58 -1.66 2.50
CA VAL A 44 -1.94 -2.78 3.20
C VAL A 44 -0.88 -2.28 4.18
N SER A 45 -0.83 -2.91 5.34
CA SER A 45 0.26 -2.79 6.32
C SER A 45 0.80 -4.16 6.66
N LEU A 46 2.09 -4.41 6.41
CA LEU A 46 2.74 -5.69 6.72
C LEU A 46 3.32 -5.76 8.15
N ASN A 47 3.43 -4.61 8.83
CA ASN A 47 4.08 -4.47 10.13
C ASN A 47 3.08 -4.09 11.23
N TRP A 48 1.86 -4.64 11.17
CA TRP A 48 0.82 -4.33 12.14
C TRP A 48 1.04 -5.11 13.44
N ALA A 49 1.52 -4.43 14.48
CA ALA A 49 1.76 -5.02 15.80
C ALA A 49 0.95 -4.30 16.88
N GLU A 50 -0.05 -5.00 17.43
CA GLU A 50 -0.82 -4.56 18.60
C GLU A 50 0.00 -4.70 19.89
N LEU A 51 -0.18 -3.80 20.86
CA LEU A 51 0.52 -3.83 22.16
C LEU A 51 0.35 -5.16 22.93
N SER A 52 -0.80 -5.82 22.77
CA SER A 52 -1.11 -7.11 23.40
C SER A 52 -0.65 -8.32 22.61
N SER A 53 -0.33 -8.15 21.32
CA SER A 53 0.06 -9.25 20.44
C SER A 53 1.57 -9.47 20.46
N LYS A 54 1.99 -10.74 20.53
CA LYS A 54 3.38 -11.14 20.31
C LYS A 54 3.72 -11.36 18.84
N GLN A 55 2.72 -11.38 17.95
CA GLN A 55 2.89 -11.66 16.54
C GLN A 55 2.54 -10.43 15.69
N MET A 56 3.35 -10.20 14.66
CA MET A 56 3.03 -9.22 13.63
C MET A 56 1.94 -9.77 12.72
N GLU A 57 1.00 -8.90 12.38
CA GLU A 57 -0.07 -9.17 11.44
C GLU A 57 0.15 -8.35 10.18
N THR A 58 -0.34 -8.88 9.07
CA THR A 58 -0.65 -8.07 7.89
C THR A 58 -2.11 -7.67 7.95
N VAL A 59 -2.38 -6.39 7.72
CA VAL A 59 -3.75 -5.86 7.64
C VAL A 59 -3.99 -5.33 6.24
N LEU A 60 -5.07 -5.81 5.63
CA LEU A 60 -5.56 -5.38 4.33
C LEU A 60 -6.90 -4.68 4.53
N TRP A 61 -7.00 -3.47 3.98
CA TRP A 61 -8.27 -2.77 3.82
C TRP A 61 -8.65 -2.75 2.34
N ILE A 62 -9.88 -3.16 2.04
CA ILE A 62 -10.43 -3.20 0.69
C ILE A 62 -11.57 -2.18 0.61
N GLN A 63 -11.42 -1.20 -0.26
CA GLN A 63 -12.45 -0.21 -0.53
C GLN A 63 -12.97 -0.41 -1.95
N LYS A 64 -14.26 -0.76 -2.06
CA LYS A 64 -14.95 -0.87 -3.35
C LYS A 64 -15.13 0.52 -3.98
N LYS A 65 -14.99 0.59 -5.31
CA LYS A 65 -15.14 1.83 -6.09
C LYS A 65 -16.58 2.13 -6.50
N ASP A 66 -17.48 1.16 -6.35
CA ASP A 66 -18.88 1.30 -6.74
C ASP A 66 -19.58 2.40 -5.92
N THR A 67 -20.34 3.23 -6.63
CA THR A 67 -21.19 4.30 -6.10
C THR A 67 -22.20 3.86 -5.06
N GLU A 68 -22.73 2.62 -5.14
CA GLU A 68 -23.73 2.14 -4.17
C GLU A 68 -23.10 1.67 -2.85
N MET A 69 -21.85 1.20 -2.88
CA MET A 69 -21.09 0.79 -1.69
C MET A 69 -20.03 1.82 -1.26
N LYS A 70 -20.17 3.06 -1.72
CA LYS A 70 -19.21 4.14 -1.48
C LYS A 70 -19.03 4.34 0.04
N GLY A 71 -17.81 4.10 0.52
CA GLY A 71 -17.44 4.23 1.93
C GLY A 71 -17.37 2.91 2.72
N MET A 72 -17.83 1.78 2.15
CA MET A 72 -17.64 0.48 2.80
C MET A 72 -16.18 0.03 2.63
N ILE A 73 -15.50 -0.14 3.77
CA ILE A 73 -14.14 -0.68 3.84
C ILE A 73 -14.20 -2.03 4.56
N GLU A 74 -13.79 -3.09 3.85
CA GLU A 74 -13.57 -4.41 4.44
C GLU A 74 -12.16 -4.49 5.00
N LYS A 75 -12.00 -5.04 6.21
CA LYS A 75 -10.71 -5.22 6.88
C LYS A 75 -10.44 -6.70 7.09
N ILE A 76 -9.30 -7.17 6.59
CA ILE A 76 -8.84 -8.55 6.70
C ILE A 76 -7.48 -8.55 7.40
N LYS A 77 -7.29 -9.51 8.33
CA LYS A 77 -6.02 -9.73 9.02
C LYS A 77 -5.42 -11.06 8.60
N PHE A 78 -4.11 -11.06 8.37
CA PHE A 78 -3.31 -12.24 8.05
C PHE A 78 -2.21 -12.38 9.10
N HIS A 79 -1.95 -13.61 9.54
CA HIS A 79 -0.85 -13.88 10.46
C HIS A 79 0.46 -13.97 9.69
N LEU A 80 1.44 -13.12 10.03
CA LEU A 80 2.75 -13.20 9.44
C LEU A 80 3.61 -14.17 10.25
N LEU A 81 4.23 -15.14 9.56
CA LEU A 81 5.09 -16.14 10.20
C LEU A 81 6.46 -15.57 10.58
N ASP A 82 6.96 -14.61 9.79
CA ASP A 82 8.28 -14.02 9.96
C ASP A 82 8.19 -12.58 10.49
N HIS A 83 9.11 -12.19 11.36
CA HIS A 83 9.19 -10.82 11.84
C HIS A 83 9.81 -9.91 10.77
N VAL A 84 9.03 -8.97 10.25
CA VAL A 84 9.52 -7.98 9.27
C VAL A 84 10.07 -6.77 10.01
N PRO A 85 11.30 -6.32 9.73
CA PRO A 85 11.83 -5.11 10.35
C PRO A 85 11.00 -3.87 9.94
N PRO A 86 11.16 -2.73 10.64
CA PRO A 86 10.40 -1.52 10.32
C PRO A 86 10.55 -1.10 8.85
N ILE A 87 9.42 -1.09 8.14
CA ILE A 87 9.38 -0.77 6.70
C ILE A 87 9.61 0.72 6.50
N GLN A 88 10.50 1.06 5.57
CA GLN A 88 10.86 2.43 5.19
C GLN A 88 10.31 2.84 3.83
N ALA A 89 10.17 1.88 2.91
CA ALA A 89 9.52 2.07 1.61
C ALA A 89 8.83 0.77 1.19
N MET A 90 7.68 0.86 0.52
CA MET A 90 6.95 -0.30 0.02
C MET A 90 6.18 0.04 -1.25
N VAL A 91 6.17 -0.89 -2.22
CA VAL A 91 5.47 -0.73 -3.50
C VAL A 91 4.83 -2.04 -3.95
N HIS A 92 3.67 -1.95 -4.60
CA HIS A 92 3.02 -3.07 -5.29
C HIS A 92 3.46 -3.14 -6.75
N THR A 93 3.68 -4.34 -7.26
CA THR A 93 4.22 -4.57 -8.61
C THR A 93 3.17 -4.98 -9.65
N GLY A 94 1.92 -4.56 -9.46
CA GLY A 94 0.85 -4.77 -10.43
C GLY A 94 0.58 -6.24 -10.74
N SER A 95 0.69 -6.61 -12.03
CA SER A 95 0.45 -7.95 -12.57
C SER A 95 1.36 -9.05 -12.02
N TYR A 96 2.47 -8.70 -11.40
CA TYR A 96 3.35 -9.67 -10.75
C TYR A 96 2.82 -10.16 -9.40
N HIS A 97 1.74 -9.55 -8.87
CA HIS A 97 1.09 -9.95 -7.63
C HIS A 97 2.03 -10.00 -6.43
N MET A 98 2.88 -8.96 -6.30
CA MET A 98 3.88 -8.86 -5.26
C MET A 98 3.89 -7.48 -4.59
N LEU A 99 4.33 -7.48 -3.34
CA LEU A 99 4.76 -6.31 -2.60
C LEU A 99 6.27 -6.39 -2.37
N ILE A 100 6.95 -5.29 -2.63
CA ILE A 100 8.38 -5.14 -2.36
C ILE A 100 8.55 -4.10 -1.27
N ALA A 101 9.17 -4.49 -0.17
CA ALA A 101 9.44 -3.63 0.98
C ALA A 101 10.95 -3.46 1.21
N TYR A 102 11.36 -2.26 1.60
CA TYR A 102 12.71 -1.98 2.08
C TYR A 102 12.66 -1.62 3.56
N CYS A 103 13.49 -2.27 4.38
CA CYS A 103 13.43 -2.14 5.84
C CYS A 103 14.68 -1.49 6.46
N GLY A 104 15.57 -0.90 5.65
CA GLY A 104 16.82 -0.29 6.14
C GLY A 104 17.97 -1.26 6.39
N ASP A 105 17.77 -2.54 6.13
CA ASP A 105 18.72 -3.64 6.34
C ASP A 105 19.50 -3.99 5.05
N MET A 106 19.54 -3.06 4.09
CA MET A 106 20.16 -3.25 2.77
C MET A 106 19.55 -4.44 2.00
N ARG A 107 18.26 -4.74 2.24
CA ARG A 107 17.52 -5.80 1.54
C ARG A 107 16.17 -5.30 1.06
N LEU A 108 15.78 -5.76 -0.13
CA LEU A 108 14.39 -5.78 -0.56
C LEU A 108 13.76 -7.09 -0.08
N TRP A 109 12.66 -6.98 0.63
CA TRP A 109 11.82 -8.08 1.07
C TRP A 109 10.66 -8.23 0.09
N LEU A 110 10.46 -9.45 -0.40
CA LEU A 110 9.47 -9.76 -1.42
C LEU A 110 8.34 -10.55 -0.76
N PHE A 111 7.12 -10.07 -0.90
CA PHE A 111 5.90 -10.72 -0.42
C PHE A 111 4.92 -10.89 -1.57
N GLY A 112 4.03 -11.87 -1.46
CA GLY A 112 2.82 -11.91 -2.27
C GLY A 112 1.93 -10.69 -2.02
N ASP A 113 1.02 -10.37 -2.94
CA ASP A 113 -0.06 -9.43 -2.67
C ASP A 113 -1.30 -10.15 -2.09
N HIS A 114 -2.46 -9.49 -2.15
CA HIS A 114 -3.74 -10.05 -1.69
C HIS A 114 -4.16 -11.36 -2.37
N HIS A 115 -3.68 -11.67 -3.58
CA HIS A 115 -3.94 -12.95 -4.24
C HIS A 115 -3.11 -14.10 -3.66
N ARG A 116 -2.03 -13.76 -2.96
CA ARG A 116 -1.03 -14.68 -2.43
C ARG A 116 -0.90 -14.57 -0.91
N GLU A 117 -1.93 -14.05 -0.25
CA GLU A 117 -2.03 -13.95 1.21
C GLU A 117 -0.78 -13.37 1.89
N PHE A 118 -0.06 -12.49 1.19
CA PHE A 118 1.15 -11.84 1.71
C PHE A 118 2.27 -12.81 2.12
N THR A 119 2.32 -14.01 1.52
CA THR A 119 3.37 -15.00 1.79
C THR A 119 4.75 -14.44 1.47
N SER A 120 5.74 -14.70 2.33
CA SER A 120 7.15 -14.37 2.08
C SER A 120 7.67 -15.12 0.84
N LEU A 121 8.24 -14.40 -0.11
CA LEU A 121 8.79 -14.93 -1.37
C LEU A 121 10.32 -14.92 -1.39
N GLY A 122 10.95 -14.11 -0.54
CA GLY A 122 12.41 -14.07 -0.40
C GLY A 122 12.96 -12.66 -0.15
N THR A 123 14.29 -12.53 -0.24
CA THR A 123 14.99 -11.25 -0.12
C THR A 123 16.02 -11.06 -1.22
N VAL A 124 16.25 -9.80 -1.61
CA VAL A 124 17.27 -9.39 -2.57
C VAL A 124 18.19 -8.36 -1.91
N LEU A 125 19.51 -8.53 -2.04
CA LEU A 125 20.49 -7.60 -1.50
C LEU A 125 20.52 -6.28 -2.30
N CYS A 126 20.58 -5.16 -1.58
CA CYS A 126 20.80 -3.83 -2.13
C CYS A 126 22.24 -3.39 -1.91
N ARG A 127 22.76 -2.58 -2.84
CA ARG A 127 24.09 -1.96 -2.70
C ARG A 127 24.07 -0.61 -1.98
N PHE A 128 22.89 0.00 -1.90
CA PHE A 128 22.69 1.35 -1.37
C PHE A 128 21.45 1.38 -0.48
N SER A 129 21.38 2.38 0.40
CA SER A 129 20.17 2.63 1.17
C SER A 129 19.09 3.27 0.30
N ILE A 130 17.87 2.78 0.42
CA ILE A 130 16.73 3.19 -0.39
C ILE A 130 15.83 4.14 0.42
N SER A 131 15.51 5.30 -0.15
CA SER A 131 14.59 6.27 0.45
C SER A 131 13.16 6.16 -0.09
N CYS A 132 12.99 5.66 -1.31
CA CYS A 132 11.69 5.45 -1.92
C CYS A 132 11.73 4.34 -2.99
N LEU A 133 10.59 3.73 -3.25
CA LEU A 133 10.38 2.72 -4.28
C LEU A 133 9.22 3.14 -5.17
N CYS A 134 9.35 2.89 -6.47
CA CYS A 134 8.28 3.04 -7.46
C CYS A 134 8.35 1.86 -8.43
N TYR A 135 7.20 1.39 -8.88
CA TYR A 135 7.12 0.36 -9.91
C TYR A 135 6.47 0.96 -11.15
N ASP A 136 7.19 0.88 -12.26
CA ASP A 136 6.68 1.25 -13.59
C ASP A 136 6.17 -0.03 -14.26
N SER A 137 4.85 -0.12 -14.45
CA SER A 137 4.21 -1.27 -15.07
C SER A 137 4.39 -1.32 -16.58
N GLU A 138 4.63 -0.19 -17.25
CA GLU A 138 4.83 -0.15 -18.70
C GLU A 138 6.24 -0.62 -19.05
N ALA A 139 7.23 -0.16 -18.29
CA ALA A 139 8.62 -0.59 -18.45
C ALA A 139 8.93 -1.93 -17.76
N GLU A 140 8.03 -2.42 -16.90
CA GLU A 140 8.25 -3.56 -16.00
C GLU A 140 9.49 -3.38 -15.10
N MET A 141 9.68 -2.17 -14.58
CA MET A 141 10.89 -1.79 -13.84
C MET A 141 10.58 -1.35 -12.40
N LEU A 142 11.36 -1.88 -11.46
CA LEU A 142 11.44 -1.34 -10.12
C LEU A 142 12.48 -0.20 -10.07
N LEU A 143 12.03 0.98 -9.72
CA LEU A 143 12.85 2.17 -9.53
C LEU A 143 13.05 2.42 -8.03
N SER A 144 14.30 2.63 -7.62
CA SER A 144 14.66 2.96 -6.25
C SER A 144 15.35 4.30 -6.18
N GLY A 145 14.87 5.18 -5.31
CA GLY A 145 15.58 6.41 -4.94
C GLY A 145 16.56 6.14 -3.80
N THR A 146 17.73 6.76 -3.84
CA THR A 146 18.75 6.68 -2.79
C THR A 146 19.02 8.06 -2.22
N LEU A 147 19.20 8.17 -0.91
CA LEU A 147 19.53 9.45 -0.27
C LEU A 147 21.01 9.81 -0.53
N GLY A 148 21.27 10.93 -1.21
CA GLY A 148 22.62 11.52 -1.28
C GLY A 148 23.62 10.82 -2.22
N ALA A 149 23.17 10.25 -3.33
CA ALA A 149 24.10 9.74 -4.34
C ALA A 149 24.92 10.89 -4.96
N VAL A 150 26.19 11.01 -4.56
CA VAL A 150 27.19 11.69 -5.38
C VAL A 150 27.62 10.67 -6.43
N VAL A 151 27.13 10.83 -7.65
CA VAL A 151 27.64 10.09 -8.80
C VAL A 151 28.97 10.74 -9.16
N THR A 152 30.09 10.15 -8.71
CA THR A 152 31.44 10.53 -9.13
C THR A 152 31.88 9.71 -10.33
#